data_AF-N9NTN9-F1
#
_entry.id   AF-N9NTN9-F1
#
_cell.length_a   1.000
_cell.length_b   1.000
_cell.length_c   1.000
_cell.angle_alpha   90.00
_cell.angle_beta   90.00
_cell.angle_gamma   90.00
#
_symmetry.space_group_name_H-M   'P 1'
#
loop_
_entity.id
_entity.type
_entity.pdbx_description
1 polymer ?
#
loop_
_entity_poly.entity_id
_entity_poly.type
_entity_poly.pdbx_seq_one_letter_code
_entity_poly.pdbx_strand_id
1 'polypeptide(L)'
;MNFKPLALLVLSTSFLTACGVAPVKKDKASEPFVFKEPEPTAPFYALNPIKYDAPPSFEVALKDAAAQPVTKMVVSLQNDPSKTTTLDINKLIVPTIDSKQRNVKYAVLAGENEVDVTEIDDFLQLVEGKARHYPPRFPDRQERKGYEAKLKETTQKLDALAEKPNASIDVLTRAFKASVMARNMDLGTAYTTKSLNYAQRILAMNPNDAETNFWFGFGLSEGGGQREAIPYLDKAMKGGVQEAYLSAANNYLWLEQKKNALQTLKNYKINYPDEAEVTDRLIKEVESGKRWNVWQVLN
;
A
#
# COMPACT_ATOMS: atom_id res chain seq x y z
N MET A 1 -51.85 -21.56 45.97
CA MET A 1 -51.10 -21.50 47.24
C MET A 1 -50.34 -20.18 47.31
N ASN A 2 -50.72 -19.39 48.31
CA ASN A 2 -50.02 -18.30 49.00
C ASN A 2 -49.56 -17.02 48.28
N PHE A 3 -50.48 -16.04 48.31
CA PHE A 3 -50.37 -14.67 48.84
C PHE A 3 -49.13 -13.79 48.53
N LYS A 4 -49.38 -12.69 47.78
CA LYS A 4 -48.78 -11.34 47.95
C LYS A 4 -49.32 -10.71 49.27
N PRO A 5 -48.84 -9.57 49.87
CA PRO A 5 -48.29 -8.36 49.23
C PRO A 5 -47.34 -7.44 50.09
N LEU A 6 -47.00 -6.25 49.53
CA LEU A 6 -46.75 -4.92 50.12
C LEU A 6 -45.98 -4.72 51.45
N ALA A 7 -45.00 -3.80 51.47
CA ALA A 7 -44.95 -2.69 52.44
C ALA A 7 -43.94 -1.59 52.04
N LEU A 8 -44.37 -0.35 52.23
CA LEU A 8 -43.71 0.94 52.03
C LEU A 8 -42.85 1.36 53.24
N LEU A 9 -42.10 2.46 53.02
CA LEU A 9 -41.87 3.61 53.94
C LEU A 9 -40.59 3.67 54.81
N VAL A 10 -39.64 4.46 54.29
CA VAL A 10 -38.90 5.60 54.87
C VAL A 10 -38.84 5.73 56.41
N LEU A 11 -37.62 5.93 56.96
CA LEU A 11 -37.33 7.02 57.91
C LEU A 11 -35.82 7.32 58.02
N SER A 12 -35.56 8.62 57.94
CA SER A 12 -34.31 9.38 57.98
C SER A 12 -33.53 9.27 59.29
N THR A 13 -32.20 9.39 59.22
CA THR A 13 -31.43 10.20 60.19
C THR A 13 -30.15 10.74 59.56
N SER A 14 -30.03 12.05 59.62
CA SER A 14 -28.91 12.87 59.18
C SER A 14 -27.83 12.88 60.26
N PHE A 15 -26.58 12.55 59.90
CA PHE A 15 -25.41 13.01 60.64
C PHE A 15 -24.54 13.86 59.69
N LEU A 16 -24.54 15.16 59.96
CA LEU A 16 -23.54 16.10 59.47
C LEU A 16 -22.18 15.75 60.09
N THR A 17 -21.12 15.65 59.29
CA THR A 17 -19.80 16.19 59.67
C THR A 17 -18.78 16.18 58.52
N ALA A 18 -18.13 17.33 58.39
CA ALA A 18 -16.79 17.58 57.87
C ALA A 18 -16.55 17.49 56.34
N CYS A 19 -16.50 18.69 55.74
CA CYS A 19 -15.77 18.97 54.50
C CYS A 19 -14.29 18.56 54.63
N GLY A 20 -13.94 17.40 54.08
CA GLY A 20 -12.57 17.04 53.76
C GLY A 20 -12.39 17.13 52.25
N VAL A 21 -11.75 18.18 51.76
CA VAL A 21 -11.33 18.28 50.36
C VAL A 21 -10.26 17.21 50.16
N ALA A 22 -10.60 16.14 49.44
CA ALA A 22 -9.59 15.17 49.00
C ALA A 22 -8.52 15.92 48.19
N PRO A 23 -7.21 15.66 48.41
CA PRO A 23 -6.18 16.33 47.65
C PRO A 23 -6.34 15.97 46.18
N VAL A 24 -6.70 16.97 45.37
CA VAL A 24 -6.64 16.87 43.92
C VAL A 24 -5.19 16.54 43.59
N LYS A 25 -4.93 15.31 43.15
CA LYS A 25 -3.70 15.01 42.42
C LYS A 25 -3.65 16.00 41.28
N LYS A 26 -2.70 16.92 41.33
CA LYS A 26 -2.32 17.71 40.16
C LYS A 26 -1.86 16.67 39.14
N ASP A 27 -2.75 16.32 38.22
CA ASP A 27 -2.34 15.64 37.01
C ASP A 27 -1.23 16.51 36.41
N LYS A 28 -0.03 15.92 36.30
CA LYS A 28 1.00 16.50 35.45
C LYS A 28 0.29 16.77 34.13
N ALA A 29 0.32 18.04 33.69
CA ALA A 29 -0.13 18.40 32.35
C ALA A 29 0.40 17.33 31.40
N SER A 30 -0.50 16.61 30.72
CA SER A 30 -0.10 15.57 29.79
C SER A 30 0.88 16.22 28.84
N GLU A 31 2.14 15.83 28.91
CA GLU A 31 3.13 16.26 27.93
C GLU A 31 2.50 15.98 26.56
N PRO A 32 2.53 16.94 25.62
CA PRO A 32 1.95 16.73 24.30
C PRO A 32 2.51 15.42 23.77
N PHE A 33 1.62 14.48 23.45
CA PHE A 33 2.03 13.18 22.91
C PHE A 33 2.73 13.45 21.57
N VAL A 34 4.05 13.47 21.59
CA VAL A 34 4.86 13.57 20.38
C VAL A 34 4.82 12.18 19.76
N PHE A 35 4.02 12.02 18.70
CA PHE A 35 4.09 10.85 17.85
C PHE A 35 5.50 10.78 17.27
N LYS A 36 6.35 9.93 17.85
CA LYS A 36 7.58 9.51 17.21
C LYS A 36 7.20 8.34 16.32
N GLU A 37 7.40 8.51 15.01
CA GLU A 37 7.19 7.44 14.05
C GLU A 37 8.02 6.23 14.52
N PRO A 38 7.37 5.09 14.82
CA PRO A 38 8.11 3.91 15.24
C PRO A 38 9.01 3.47 14.10
N GLU A 39 10.22 2.99 14.43
CA GLU A 39 11.10 2.40 13.44
C GLU A 39 10.34 1.29 12.71
N PRO A 40 10.20 1.35 11.37
CA PRO A 40 9.45 0.34 10.64
C PRO A 40 10.06 -1.04 10.91
N THR A 41 9.22 -2.03 11.19
CA THR A 41 9.70 -3.41 11.32
C THR A 41 10.35 -3.79 10.00
N ALA A 42 11.53 -4.44 10.08
CA ALA A 42 12.38 -4.75 8.93
C ALA A 42 11.52 -5.08 7.70
N PRO A 43 11.66 -4.31 6.60
CA PRO A 43 10.81 -4.49 5.45
C PRO A 43 10.94 -5.95 5.00
N PHE A 44 9.80 -6.62 4.83
CA PHE A 44 9.70 -7.49 3.69
C PHE A 44 9.67 -6.51 2.53
N TYR A 45 10.84 -6.13 2.00
CA TYR A 45 10.90 -5.18 0.89
C TYR A 45 9.86 -5.63 -0.13
N ALA A 46 9.09 -4.67 -0.67
CA ALA A 46 8.21 -4.93 -1.78
C ALA A 46 9.03 -5.65 -2.84
N LEU A 47 8.85 -6.96 -2.97
CA LEU A 47 9.52 -7.78 -3.97
C LEU A 47 9.36 -7.04 -5.30
N ASN A 48 10.44 -6.89 -6.08
CA ASN A 48 10.30 -6.38 -7.42
C ASN A 48 9.39 -7.36 -8.18
N PRO A 49 8.15 -6.96 -8.53
CA PRO A 49 7.14 -7.91 -8.99
C PRO A 49 7.46 -8.46 -10.38
N ILE A 50 8.43 -7.86 -11.09
CA ILE A 50 8.92 -8.30 -12.40
C ILE A 50 10.04 -9.33 -12.22
N LYS A 51 10.94 -9.11 -11.24
CA LYS A 51 12.09 -9.98 -10.99
C LYS A 51 12.49 -9.94 -9.51
N TYR A 52 12.21 -10.99 -8.75
CA TYR A 52 12.38 -11.00 -7.29
C TYR A 52 13.83 -10.82 -6.80
N ASP A 53 14.83 -11.17 -7.62
CA ASP A 53 16.25 -10.98 -7.30
C ASP A 53 16.78 -9.59 -7.68
N ALA A 54 15.96 -8.73 -8.29
CA ALA A 54 16.32 -7.38 -8.68
C ALA A 54 15.90 -6.35 -7.62
N PRO A 55 16.64 -5.23 -7.49
CA PRO A 55 16.18 -4.11 -6.68
C PRO A 55 14.81 -3.60 -7.17
N PRO A 56 13.96 -3.10 -6.27
CA PRO A 56 12.73 -2.42 -6.64
C PRO A 56 12.98 -1.23 -7.58
N SER A 57 12.01 -0.92 -8.44
CA SER A 57 12.15 0.16 -9.45
C SER A 57 12.51 1.52 -8.82
N PHE A 58 12.03 1.81 -7.61
CA PHE A 58 12.40 3.00 -6.88
C PHE A 58 13.89 3.05 -6.51
N GLU A 59 14.45 1.96 -6.01
CA GLU A 59 15.88 1.89 -5.67
C GLU A 59 16.78 2.04 -6.90
N VAL A 60 16.34 1.48 -8.04
CA VAL A 60 17.02 1.70 -9.32
C VAL A 60 16.97 3.19 -9.69
N ALA A 61 15.79 3.82 -9.61
CA ALA A 61 15.63 5.23 -9.92
C ALA A 61 16.45 6.16 -8.99
N LEU A 62 16.59 5.82 -7.70
CA LEU A 62 17.48 6.56 -6.78
C LEU A 62 18.95 6.45 -7.19
N LYS A 63 19.41 5.26 -7.59
CA LYS A 63 20.78 5.06 -8.08
C LYS A 63 21.03 5.84 -9.38
N ASP A 64 20.08 5.80 -10.30
CA ASP A 64 20.15 6.54 -11.55
C ASP A 64 20.17 8.05 -11.29
N ALA A 65 19.33 8.56 -10.40
CA ALA A 65 19.30 9.97 -10.01
C ALA A 65 20.64 10.44 -9.43
N ALA A 66 21.25 9.62 -8.56
CA ALA A 66 22.55 9.89 -7.95
C ALA A 66 23.71 9.84 -8.95
N ALA A 67 23.58 9.06 -10.03
CA ALA A 67 24.58 8.96 -11.09
C ALA A 67 24.51 10.13 -12.08
N GLN A 68 23.40 10.86 -12.16
CA GLN A 68 23.28 12.03 -13.04
C GLN A 68 24.06 13.24 -12.51
N PRO A 69 24.61 14.09 -13.39
CA PRO A 69 25.14 15.39 -12.99
C PRO A 69 24.09 16.20 -12.23
N VAL A 70 24.51 16.88 -11.16
CA VAL A 70 23.62 17.74 -10.37
C VAL A 70 23.93 19.20 -10.62
N THR A 71 22.96 19.93 -11.15
CA THR A 71 23.01 21.40 -11.21
C THR A 71 22.60 21.96 -9.87
N LYS A 72 23.58 22.44 -9.09
CA LYS A 72 23.32 23.06 -7.79
C LYS A 72 22.47 24.31 -7.94
N MET A 73 21.42 24.44 -7.12
CA MET A 73 20.56 25.61 -7.09
C MET A 73 20.48 26.18 -5.69
N VAL A 74 20.68 27.49 -5.54
CA VAL A 74 20.46 28.19 -4.27
C VAL A 74 19.08 28.82 -4.30
N VAL A 75 18.23 28.46 -3.34
CA VAL A 75 16.84 28.94 -3.25
C VAL A 75 16.58 29.54 -1.87
N SER A 76 15.70 30.54 -1.78
CA SER A 76 15.24 31.07 -0.50
C SER A 76 14.30 30.09 0.19
N LEU A 77 14.39 29.98 1.52
CA LEU A 77 13.48 29.15 2.30
C LEU A 77 12.06 29.74 2.29
N GLN A 78 11.06 28.88 2.07
CA GLN A 78 9.67 29.31 1.94
C GLN A 78 9.09 29.89 3.25
N ASN A 79 9.59 29.42 4.41
CA ASN A 79 9.19 29.90 5.73
C ASN A 79 10.02 31.11 6.23
N ASP A 80 11.17 31.38 5.62
CA ASP A 80 12.05 32.50 5.96
C ASP A 80 12.83 32.94 4.71
N PRO A 81 12.28 33.86 3.89
CA PRO A 81 12.89 34.26 2.63
C PRO A 81 14.27 34.90 2.75
N SER A 82 14.66 35.31 3.97
CA SER A 82 16.00 35.86 4.27
C SER A 82 17.09 34.78 4.32
N LYS A 83 16.70 33.51 4.46
CA LYS A 83 17.60 32.36 4.48
C LYS A 83 17.57 31.62 3.16
N THR A 84 18.70 31.07 2.78
CA THR A 84 18.83 30.24 1.59
C THR A 84 19.15 28.80 1.94
N THR A 85 18.80 27.89 1.05
CA THR A 85 19.25 26.50 1.04
C THR A 85 19.81 26.15 -0.33
N THR A 86 20.73 25.20 -0.36
CA THR A 86 21.29 24.67 -1.61
C THR A 86 20.62 23.34 -1.91
N LEU A 87 20.02 23.25 -3.09
CA LEU A 87 19.51 22.01 -3.66
C LEU A 87 20.62 21.40 -4.51
N ASP A 88 21.15 20.26 -4.06
CA ASP A 88 22.29 19.59 -4.68
C ASP A 88 22.11 18.06 -4.80
N ILE A 89 20.87 17.60 -4.70
CA ILE A 89 20.49 16.19 -4.90
C ILE A 89 19.38 16.12 -5.95
N ASN A 90 19.60 15.31 -6.98
CA ASN A 90 18.56 15.02 -7.97
C ASN A 90 17.42 14.24 -7.32
N LYS A 91 16.20 14.68 -7.61
CA LYS A 91 14.93 14.08 -7.20
C LYS A 91 14.29 13.36 -8.37
N LEU A 92 13.33 12.49 -8.07
CA LEU A 92 12.51 11.80 -9.06
C LEU A 92 11.36 12.73 -9.43
N ILE A 93 11.40 13.29 -10.63
CA ILE A 93 10.39 14.22 -11.12
C ILE A 93 9.57 13.56 -12.21
N VAL A 94 8.24 13.66 -12.13
CA VAL A 94 7.31 13.12 -13.14
C VAL A 94 6.37 14.20 -13.67
N PRO A 95 5.89 14.08 -14.91
CA PRO A 95 4.82 14.95 -15.41
C PRO A 95 3.53 14.70 -14.62
N THR A 96 2.75 15.73 -14.36
CA THR A 96 1.45 15.63 -13.67
C THR A 96 0.28 15.47 -14.62
N ILE A 97 0.43 15.93 -15.87
CA ILE A 97 -0.60 15.93 -16.91
C ILE A 97 -0.02 15.56 -18.28
N ASP A 98 -0.90 15.20 -19.22
CA ASP A 98 -0.65 15.06 -20.66
C ASP A 98 0.44 14.04 -21.07
N SER A 99 0.84 13.14 -20.16
CA SER A 99 1.74 12.02 -20.46
C SER A 99 1.02 10.67 -20.40
N LYS A 100 1.11 9.90 -21.49
CA LYS A 100 0.60 8.53 -21.60
C LYS A 100 1.67 7.45 -21.40
N GLN A 101 2.91 7.86 -21.15
CA GLN A 101 4.04 6.97 -20.90
C GLN A 101 4.68 7.32 -19.55
N ARG A 102 5.22 6.30 -18.87
CA ARG A 102 6.01 6.53 -17.65
C ARG A 102 7.25 7.33 -18.03
N ASN A 103 7.46 8.47 -17.40
CA ASN A 103 8.58 9.36 -17.66
C ASN A 103 9.09 9.98 -16.36
N VAL A 104 10.15 9.37 -15.82
CA VAL A 104 10.88 9.93 -14.67
C VAL A 104 12.09 10.68 -15.21
N LYS A 105 12.23 11.94 -14.79
CA LYS A 105 13.44 12.71 -14.98
C LYS A 105 14.11 12.99 -13.64
N TYR A 106 15.40 13.26 -13.68
CA TYR A 106 16.22 13.52 -12.50
C TYR A 106 16.60 15.00 -12.45
N ALA A 107 16.11 15.73 -11.45
CA ALA A 107 16.39 17.15 -11.29
C ALA A 107 16.26 17.57 -9.83
N VAL A 108 16.95 18.65 -9.44
CA VAL A 108 16.90 19.18 -8.06
C VAL A 108 15.57 19.84 -7.68
N LEU A 109 14.74 20.17 -8.67
CA LEU A 109 13.45 20.83 -8.48
C LEU A 109 12.46 20.44 -9.60
N ALA A 110 11.18 20.29 -9.24
CA ALA A 110 10.10 20.13 -10.22
C ALA A 110 9.80 21.45 -10.95
N GLY A 111 9.53 21.37 -12.25
CA GLY A 111 9.07 22.49 -13.07
C GLY A 111 7.56 22.66 -13.07
N GLU A 112 7.07 23.48 -14.00
CA GLU A 112 5.64 23.61 -14.24
C GLU A 112 5.04 22.28 -14.70
N ASN A 113 3.86 21.93 -14.20
CA ASN A 113 3.17 20.68 -14.49
C ASN A 113 3.96 19.41 -14.12
N GLU A 114 4.90 19.51 -13.20
CA GLU A 114 5.69 18.40 -12.69
C GLU A 114 5.60 18.29 -11.18
N VAL A 115 5.96 17.13 -10.64
CA VAL A 115 5.97 16.89 -9.20
C VAL A 115 7.15 16.03 -8.82
N ASP A 116 7.77 16.37 -7.68
CA ASP A 116 8.73 15.50 -7.01
C ASP A 116 7.98 14.35 -6.32
N VAL A 117 8.28 13.12 -6.73
CA VAL A 117 7.68 11.90 -6.18
C VAL A 117 8.64 11.12 -5.30
N THR A 118 9.82 11.66 -4.97
CA THR A 118 10.86 10.92 -4.24
C THR A 118 10.34 10.40 -2.89
N GLU A 119 9.76 11.27 -2.06
CA GLU A 119 9.19 10.86 -0.76
C GLU A 119 7.89 10.06 -0.89
N ILE A 120 7.14 10.29 -1.97
CA ILE A 120 5.92 9.51 -2.26
C ILE A 120 6.31 8.08 -2.56
N ASP A 121 7.27 7.86 -3.47
CA ASP A 121 7.67 6.54 -3.92
C ASP A 121 8.41 5.76 -2.81
N ASP A 122 9.22 6.44 -1.99
CA ASP A 122 9.83 5.85 -0.79
C ASP A 122 8.75 5.29 0.15
N PHE A 123 7.77 6.13 0.50
CA PHE A 123 6.67 5.70 1.36
C PHE A 123 5.81 4.60 0.71
N LEU A 124 5.49 4.72 -0.58
CA LEU A 124 4.69 3.72 -1.30
C LEU A 124 5.41 2.36 -1.32
N GLN A 125 6.73 2.32 -1.49
CA GLN A 125 7.50 1.09 -1.42
C GLN A 125 7.43 0.45 -0.02
N LEU A 126 7.56 1.25 1.04
CA LEU A 126 7.48 0.77 2.42
C LEU A 126 6.10 0.18 2.75
N VAL A 127 5.02 0.89 2.41
CA VAL A 127 3.66 0.43 2.72
C VAL A 127 3.24 -0.74 1.83
N GLU A 128 3.75 -0.82 0.60
CA GLU A 128 3.55 -1.96 -0.30
C GLU A 128 4.05 -3.26 0.33
N GLY A 129 5.22 -3.26 0.98
CA GLY A 129 5.75 -4.42 1.71
C GLY A 129 4.85 -4.94 2.85
N LYS A 130 3.90 -4.12 3.34
CA LYS A 130 2.99 -4.47 4.45
C LYS A 130 1.53 -4.65 4.00
N ALA A 131 1.11 -3.94 2.96
CA ALA A 131 -0.29 -3.76 2.58
C ALA A 131 -0.58 -4.05 1.09
N ARG A 132 0.37 -4.61 0.34
CA ARG A 132 0.10 -5.13 -1.01
C ARG A 132 -1.01 -6.18 -1.01
N HIS A 133 -0.97 -7.14 -0.09
CA HIS A 133 -1.96 -8.22 0.05
C HIS A 133 -2.93 -7.98 1.21
N TYR A 134 -4.18 -8.41 1.04
CA TYR A 134 -5.17 -8.44 2.12
C TYR A 134 -5.25 -9.81 2.81
N PRO A 135 -5.40 -9.87 4.16
CA PRO A 135 -5.32 -8.75 5.09
C PRO A 135 -3.87 -8.38 5.41
N PRO A 136 -3.56 -7.08 5.57
CA PRO A 136 -2.22 -6.64 5.95
C PRO A 136 -1.90 -7.10 7.37
N ARG A 137 -0.64 -7.45 7.61
CA ARG A 137 -0.17 -7.92 8.92
C ARG A 137 0.77 -6.90 9.54
N PHE A 138 0.35 -6.36 10.68
CA PHE A 138 1.15 -5.46 11.50
C PHE A 138 1.27 -6.07 12.91
N PRO A 139 2.48 -6.44 13.37
CA PRO A 139 2.68 -6.94 14.72
C PRO A 139 2.51 -5.82 15.76
N ASP A 140 2.84 -4.57 15.39
CA ASP A 140 2.64 -3.39 16.23
C ASP A 140 1.45 -2.55 15.74
N ARG A 141 0.54 -2.23 16.67
CA ARG A 141 -0.61 -1.37 16.39
C ARG A 141 -0.21 0.08 16.15
N GLN A 142 0.88 0.55 16.78
CA GLN A 142 1.32 1.92 16.61
C GLN A 142 1.99 2.13 15.25
N GLU A 143 2.81 1.17 14.81
CA GLU A 143 3.29 1.07 13.43
C GLU A 143 2.11 1.14 12.45
N ARG A 144 1.09 0.28 12.59
CA ARG A 144 -0.09 0.30 11.72
C ARG A 144 -0.71 1.70 11.64
N LYS A 145 -0.94 2.38 12.77
CA LYS A 145 -1.53 3.73 12.80
C LYS A 145 -0.67 4.77 12.07
N GLY A 146 0.66 4.67 12.17
CA GLY A 146 1.58 5.54 11.42
C GLY A 146 1.42 5.39 9.92
N TYR A 147 1.45 4.15 9.43
CA TYR A 147 1.20 3.84 8.02
C TYR A 147 -0.19 4.28 7.55
N GLU A 148 -1.24 4.06 8.36
CA GLU A 148 -2.59 4.53 8.06
C GLU A 148 -2.66 6.06 7.89
N ALA A 149 -2.02 6.81 8.80
CA ALA A 149 -2.01 8.27 8.75
C ALA A 149 -1.23 8.79 7.54
N LYS A 150 -0.03 8.25 7.31
CA LYS A 150 0.82 8.66 6.18
C LYS A 150 0.20 8.28 4.83
N LEU A 151 -0.45 7.12 4.74
CA LEU A 151 -1.14 6.71 3.52
C LEU A 151 -2.36 7.59 3.21
N LYS A 152 -3.07 8.09 4.23
CA LYS A 152 -4.14 9.09 4.03
C LYS A 152 -3.58 10.40 3.48
N GLU A 153 -2.47 10.90 4.02
CA GLU A 153 -1.81 12.11 3.52
C GLU A 153 -1.33 11.92 2.06
N THR A 154 -0.66 10.81 1.78
CA THR A 154 -0.14 10.48 0.46
C THR A 154 -1.26 10.31 -0.57
N THR A 155 -2.35 9.62 -0.22
CA THR A 155 -3.51 9.49 -1.10
C THR A 155 -4.17 10.84 -1.37
N GLN A 156 -4.34 11.71 -0.39
CA GLN A 156 -4.89 13.06 -0.60
C GLN A 156 -4.05 13.89 -1.58
N LYS A 157 -2.71 13.86 -1.45
CA LYS A 157 -1.80 14.55 -2.38
C LYS A 157 -1.91 14.00 -3.80
N LEU A 158 -1.92 12.68 -3.93
CA LEU A 158 -2.03 12.01 -5.23
C LEU A 158 -3.39 12.24 -5.88
N ASP A 159 -4.48 12.21 -5.11
CA ASP A 159 -5.84 12.42 -5.61
C ASP A 159 -5.99 13.82 -6.22
N ALA A 160 -5.44 14.86 -5.59
CA ALA A 160 -5.45 16.23 -6.11
C ALA A 160 -4.78 16.36 -7.50
N LEU A 161 -3.83 15.48 -7.82
CA LEU A 161 -3.19 15.40 -9.13
C LEU A 161 -3.96 14.46 -10.07
N ALA A 162 -4.38 13.31 -9.57
CA ALA A 162 -4.98 12.23 -10.35
C ALA A 162 -6.39 12.56 -10.80
N GLU A 163 -7.16 13.35 -10.05
CA GLU A 163 -8.54 13.73 -10.41
C GLU A 163 -8.61 14.66 -11.63
N LYS A 164 -7.49 15.27 -12.04
CA LYS A 164 -7.43 16.06 -13.28
C LYS A 164 -7.78 15.18 -14.49
N PRO A 165 -8.64 15.62 -15.43
CA PRO A 165 -9.06 14.78 -16.57
C PRO A 165 -7.89 14.26 -17.41
N ASN A 166 -6.86 15.09 -17.59
CA ASN A 166 -5.66 14.80 -18.35
C ASN A 166 -4.46 14.41 -17.46
N ALA A 167 -4.69 13.91 -16.25
CA ALA A 167 -3.62 13.42 -15.37
C ALA A 167 -2.71 12.41 -16.09
N SER A 168 -1.41 12.51 -15.84
CA SER A 168 -0.42 11.61 -16.44
C SER A 168 -0.57 10.18 -15.95
N ILE A 169 -0.07 9.22 -16.74
CA ILE A 169 -0.02 7.82 -16.34
C ILE A 169 0.83 7.60 -15.09
N ASP A 170 1.87 8.40 -14.86
CA ASP A 170 2.73 8.33 -13.66
C ASP A 170 1.97 8.66 -12.38
N VAL A 171 1.19 9.74 -12.40
CA VAL A 171 0.34 10.15 -11.28
C VAL A 171 -0.76 9.12 -11.06
N LEU A 172 -1.44 8.69 -12.14
CA LEU A 172 -2.52 7.72 -12.04
C LEU A 172 -2.05 6.39 -11.45
N THR A 173 -0.87 5.90 -11.86
CA THR A 173 -0.31 4.64 -11.36
C THR A 173 -0.04 4.70 -9.86
N ARG A 174 0.54 5.80 -9.37
CA ARG A 174 0.79 6.01 -7.94
C ARG A 174 -0.51 6.13 -7.14
N ALA A 175 -1.46 6.93 -7.63
CA ALA A 175 -2.77 7.10 -6.99
C ALA A 175 -3.56 5.78 -6.95
N PHE A 176 -3.49 4.99 -8.01
CA PHE A 176 -4.07 3.66 -8.09
C PHE A 176 -3.49 2.72 -7.01
N LYS A 177 -2.16 2.54 -6.98
CA LYS A 177 -1.49 1.68 -5.99
C LYS A 177 -1.78 2.13 -4.56
N ALA A 178 -1.66 3.44 -4.29
CA ALA A 178 -1.96 4.01 -2.98
C ALA A 178 -3.41 3.72 -2.55
N SER A 179 -4.37 3.83 -3.47
CA SER A 179 -5.78 3.50 -3.20
C SER A 179 -6.00 2.01 -2.94
N VAL A 180 -5.32 1.11 -3.66
CA VAL A 180 -5.40 -0.34 -3.39
C VAL A 180 -4.88 -0.66 -1.99
N MET A 181 -3.73 -0.10 -1.61
CA MET A 181 -3.16 -0.32 -0.28
C MET A 181 -4.03 0.30 0.82
N ALA A 182 -4.64 1.46 0.57
CA ALA A 182 -5.55 2.10 1.51
C ALA A 182 -6.83 1.29 1.72
N ARG A 183 -7.36 0.68 0.65
CA ARG A 183 -8.46 -0.29 0.72
C ARG A 183 -8.04 -1.50 1.56
N ASN A 184 -6.87 -2.08 1.30
CA ASN A 184 -6.38 -3.25 2.04
C ASN A 184 -6.17 -2.95 3.53
N MET A 185 -5.88 -1.69 3.88
CA MET A 185 -5.76 -1.24 5.27
C MET A 185 -7.09 -0.84 5.92
N ASP A 186 -8.23 -1.09 5.27
CA ASP A 186 -9.59 -0.78 5.73
C ASP A 186 -9.82 0.73 5.98
N LEU A 187 -9.16 1.61 5.21
CA LEU A 187 -9.21 3.06 5.44
C LEU A 187 -10.51 3.74 4.97
N GLY A 188 -11.40 3.00 4.30
CA GLY A 188 -12.70 3.48 3.84
C GLY A 188 -13.06 2.96 2.44
N THR A 189 -14.36 2.85 2.17
CA THR A 189 -14.87 2.29 0.91
C THR A 189 -14.59 3.16 -0.32
N ALA A 190 -14.36 4.46 -0.13
CA ALA A 190 -14.01 5.38 -1.21
C ALA A 190 -12.73 4.96 -1.97
N TYR A 191 -11.78 4.32 -1.28
CA TYR A 191 -10.54 3.84 -1.89
C TYR A 191 -10.78 2.72 -2.91
N THR A 192 -11.82 1.91 -2.74
CA THR A 192 -12.24 0.93 -3.75
C THR A 192 -12.65 1.63 -5.05
N THR A 193 -13.54 2.63 -4.97
CA THR A 193 -14.00 3.38 -6.14
C THR A 193 -12.87 4.15 -6.82
N LYS A 194 -11.99 4.79 -6.03
CA LYS A 194 -10.82 5.52 -6.54
C LYS A 194 -9.85 4.59 -7.27
N SER A 195 -9.49 3.46 -6.64
CA SER A 195 -8.60 2.48 -7.26
C SER A 195 -9.15 1.97 -8.60
N LEU A 196 -10.45 1.66 -8.67
CA LEU A 196 -11.12 1.26 -9.91
C LEU A 196 -11.07 2.36 -10.98
N ASN A 197 -11.40 3.59 -10.63
CA ASN A 197 -11.39 4.72 -11.57
C ASN A 197 -9.99 4.93 -12.17
N TYR A 198 -8.97 5.00 -11.32
CA TYR A 198 -7.60 5.21 -11.77
C TYR A 198 -7.08 4.06 -12.64
N ALA A 199 -7.35 2.80 -12.25
CA ALA A 199 -6.98 1.64 -13.07
C ALA A 199 -7.64 1.67 -14.44
N GLN A 200 -8.95 1.96 -14.52
CA GLN A 200 -9.67 2.07 -15.79
C GLN A 200 -9.08 3.16 -16.70
N ARG A 201 -8.68 4.29 -16.12
CA ARG A 201 -8.05 5.39 -16.88
C ARG A 201 -6.68 4.99 -17.41
N ILE A 202 -5.85 4.33 -16.60
CA ILE A 202 -4.56 3.81 -17.04
C ILE A 202 -4.76 2.80 -18.17
N LEU A 203 -5.68 1.84 -18.02
CA LEU A 203 -5.95 0.80 -19.00
C LEU A 203 -6.62 1.34 -20.28
N ALA A 204 -7.31 2.47 -20.22
CA ALA A 204 -7.77 3.19 -21.41
C ALA A 204 -6.61 3.81 -22.20
N MET A 205 -5.55 4.26 -21.52
CA MET A 205 -4.34 4.80 -22.16
C MET A 205 -3.41 3.68 -22.67
N ASN A 206 -3.24 2.63 -21.87
CA ASN A 206 -2.39 1.48 -22.16
C ASN A 206 -3.06 0.17 -21.69
N PRO A 207 -3.84 -0.50 -22.56
CA PRO A 207 -4.58 -1.72 -22.21
C PRO A 207 -3.72 -2.91 -21.78
N ASN A 208 -2.42 -2.87 -22.08
CA ASN A 208 -1.44 -3.91 -21.82
C ASN A 208 -0.40 -3.48 -20.78
N ASP A 209 -0.67 -2.42 -20.00
CA ASP A 209 0.23 -2.02 -18.93
C ASP A 209 0.38 -3.15 -17.90
N ALA A 210 1.56 -3.76 -17.86
CA ALA A 210 1.78 -5.01 -17.13
C ALA A 210 1.56 -4.84 -15.62
N GLU A 211 2.10 -3.77 -15.04
CA GLU A 211 1.96 -3.44 -13.61
C GLU A 211 0.49 -3.15 -13.26
N THR A 212 -0.22 -2.35 -14.06
CA THR A 212 -1.64 -2.05 -13.78
C THR A 212 -2.51 -3.29 -13.91
N ASN A 213 -2.28 -4.11 -14.93
CA ASN A 213 -2.98 -5.39 -15.09
C ASN A 213 -2.69 -6.32 -13.91
N PHE A 214 -1.46 -6.35 -13.40
CA PHE A 214 -1.13 -7.10 -12.19
C PHE A 214 -1.91 -6.56 -10.99
N TRP A 215 -1.77 -5.25 -10.71
CA TRP A 215 -2.38 -4.61 -9.55
C TRP A 215 -3.90 -4.74 -9.52
N PHE A 216 -4.52 -4.62 -10.70
CA PHE A 216 -5.96 -4.73 -10.83
C PHE A 216 -6.43 -6.20 -10.77
N GLY A 217 -5.73 -7.11 -11.45
CA GLY A 217 -6.03 -8.54 -11.43
C GLY A 217 -5.90 -9.16 -10.04
N PHE A 218 -4.80 -8.91 -9.32
CA PHE A 218 -4.67 -9.42 -7.96
C PHE A 218 -5.72 -8.77 -7.04
N GLY A 219 -5.97 -7.46 -7.18
CA GLY A 219 -6.93 -6.75 -6.35
C GLY A 219 -8.36 -7.25 -6.51
N LEU A 220 -8.73 -7.73 -7.71
CA LEU A 220 -9.99 -8.44 -7.98
C LEU A 220 -9.97 -9.84 -7.37
N SER A 221 -8.88 -10.60 -7.55
CA SER A 221 -8.75 -11.96 -7.03
C SER A 221 -8.92 -12.03 -5.51
N GLU A 222 -8.25 -11.14 -4.77
CA GLU A 222 -8.36 -11.05 -3.31
C GLU A 222 -9.69 -10.46 -2.83
N GLY A 223 -10.35 -9.66 -3.68
CA GLY A 223 -11.64 -9.05 -3.40
C GLY A 223 -12.86 -9.90 -3.74
N GLY A 224 -12.69 -11.14 -4.19
CA GLY A 224 -13.80 -12.04 -4.56
C GLY A 224 -14.25 -11.99 -6.03
N GLY A 225 -13.55 -11.23 -6.87
CA GLY A 225 -13.78 -11.15 -8.32
C GLY A 225 -12.88 -12.10 -9.10
N GLN A 226 -12.81 -13.38 -8.71
CA GLN A 226 -11.80 -14.30 -9.27
C GLN A 226 -11.97 -14.58 -10.75
N ARG A 227 -13.20 -14.56 -11.29
CA ARG A 227 -13.41 -14.78 -12.73
C ARG A 227 -12.97 -13.55 -13.53
N GLU A 228 -13.26 -12.37 -13.02
CA GLU A 228 -12.91 -11.08 -13.59
C GLU A 228 -11.40 -10.83 -13.54
N ALA A 229 -10.70 -11.38 -12.53
CA ALA A 229 -9.26 -11.25 -12.37
C ALA A 229 -8.44 -11.92 -13.48
N ILE A 230 -8.91 -13.05 -14.02
CA ILE A 230 -8.16 -13.90 -14.98
C ILE A 230 -7.58 -13.11 -16.15
N PRO A 231 -8.36 -12.35 -16.95
CA PRO A 231 -7.81 -11.65 -18.12
C PRO A 231 -6.72 -10.62 -17.76
N TYR A 232 -6.79 -10.01 -16.58
CA TYR A 232 -5.78 -9.05 -16.12
C TYR A 232 -4.51 -9.77 -15.66
N LEU A 233 -4.64 -10.86 -14.90
CA LEU A 233 -3.49 -11.67 -14.48
C LEU A 233 -2.78 -12.30 -15.69
N ASP A 234 -3.51 -12.73 -16.71
CA ASP A 234 -2.93 -13.22 -17.97
C ASP A 234 -2.12 -12.17 -18.71
N LYS A 235 -2.64 -10.92 -18.78
CA LYS A 235 -1.91 -9.80 -19.38
C LYS A 235 -0.67 -9.44 -18.57
N ALA A 236 -0.76 -9.47 -17.25
CA ALA A 236 0.38 -9.23 -16.37
C ALA A 236 1.49 -10.27 -16.56
N MET A 237 1.15 -11.56 -16.61
CA MET A 237 2.11 -12.64 -16.90
C MET A 237 2.76 -12.46 -18.27
N LYS A 238 1.98 -12.13 -19.31
CA LYS A 238 2.52 -11.83 -20.66
C LYS A 238 3.42 -10.60 -20.68
N GLY A 239 3.14 -9.63 -19.82
CA GLY A 239 3.96 -8.44 -19.60
C GLY A 239 5.19 -8.68 -18.72
N GLY A 240 5.47 -9.92 -18.32
CA GLY A 240 6.66 -10.29 -17.56
C GLY A 240 6.58 -10.07 -16.05
N VAL A 241 5.38 -9.85 -15.49
CA VAL A 241 5.21 -9.73 -14.03
C VAL A 241 5.30 -11.13 -13.41
N GLN A 242 6.42 -11.41 -12.75
CA GLN A 242 6.72 -12.66 -12.08
C GLN A 242 5.63 -13.05 -11.06
N GLU A 243 5.23 -12.10 -10.22
CA GLU A 243 4.25 -12.34 -9.15
C GLU A 243 2.86 -12.70 -9.68
N ALA A 244 2.53 -12.28 -10.90
CA ALA A 244 1.23 -12.56 -11.51
C ALA A 244 0.97 -14.07 -11.66
N TYR A 245 2.02 -14.88 -11.77
CA TYR A 245 1.89 -16.35 -11.78
C TYR A 245 1.37 -16.89 -10.45
N LEU A 246 1.89 -16.40 -9.32
CA LEU A 246 1.46 -16.83 -7.99
C LEU A 246 0.04 -16.33 -7.71
N SER A 247 -0.27 -15.07 -8.04
CA SER A 247 -1.62 -14.53 -7.95
C SER A 247 -2.62 -15.32 -8.81
N ALA A 248 -2.26 -15.70 -10.04
CA ALA A 248 -3.09 -16.51 -10.92
C ALA A 248 -3.28 -17.94 -10.39
N ALA A 249 -2.23 -18.58 -9.90
CA ALA A 249 -2.33 -19.90 -9.27
C ALA A 249 -3.29 -19.86 -8.07
N ASN A 250 -3.14 -18.84 -7.20
CA ASN A 250 -4.04 -18.62 -6.07
C ASN A 250 -5.49 -18.40 -6.51
N ASN A 251 -5.70 -17.59 -7.55
CA ASN A 251 -7.01 -17.31 -8.13
C ASN A 251 -7.70 -18.60 -8.60
N TYR A 252 -6.95 -19.50 -9.25
CA TYR A 252 -7.47 -20.80 -9.68
C TYR A 252 -7.76 -21.74 -8.51
N LEU A 253 -6.99 -21.70 -7.42
CA LEU A 253 -7.29 -22.48 -6.21
C LEU A 253 -8.62 -22.04 -5.59
N TRP A 254 -8.89 -20.74 -5.51
CA TRP A 254 -10.18 -20.20 -5.05
C TRP A 254 -11.36 -20.62 -5.92
N LEU A 255 -11.15 -20.77 -7.23
CA LEU A 255 -12.17 -21.26 -8.17
C LEU A 255 -12.26 -22.80 -8.20
N GLU A 256 -11.56 -23.50 -7.30
CA GLU A 256 -11.45 -24.97 -7.28
C GLU A 256 -10.89 -25.57 -8.59
N GLN A 257 -10.20 -24.76 -9.40
CA GLN A 257 -9.58 -25.16 -10.67
C GLN A 257 -8.16 -25.67 -10.46
N LYS A 258 -8.01 -26.73 -9.64
CA LYS A 258 -6.71 -27.29 -9.25
C LYS A 258 -5.78 -27.59 -10.44
N LYS A 259 -6.32 -28.11 -11.54
CA LYS A 259 -5.52 -28.39 -12.77
C LYS A 259 -4.90 -27.12 -13.35
N ASN A 260 -5.66 -26.02 -13.39
CA ASN A 260 -5.17 -24.74 -13.91
C ASN A 260 -4.14 -24.14 -12.96
N ALA A 261 -4.37 -24.18 -11.64
CA ALA A 261 -3.40 -23.73 -10.65
C ALA A 261 -2.05 -24.46 -10.80
N LEU A 262 -2.06 -25.79 -10.91
CA LEU A 262 -0.85 -26.60 -11.11
C LEU A 262 -0.16 -26.29 -12.44
N GLN A 263 -0.92 -26.06 -13.53
CA GLN A 263 -0.33 -25.67 -14.81
C GLN A 263 0.33 -24.29 -14.71
N THR A 264 -0.31 -23.32 -14.05
CA THR A 264 0.27 -21.99 -13.81
C THR A 264 1.57 -22.07 -13.03
N LEU A 265 1.64 -22.89 -11.96
CA LEU A 265 2.88 -23.11 -11.21
C LEU A 265 3.97 -23.79 -12.05
N LYS A 266 3.62 -24.75 -12.90
CA LYS A 266 4.60 -25.35 -13.84
C LYS A 266 5.15 -24.31 -14.82
N ASN A 267 4.29 -23.44 -15.33
CA ASN A 267 4.73 -22.33 -16.20
C ASN A 267 5.60 -21.33 -15.43
N TYR A 268 5.28 -21.05 -14.17
CA TYR A 268 6.10 -20.21 -13.29
C TYR A 268 7.53 -20.75 -13.18
N LYS A 269 7.67 -22.04 -12.85
CA LYS A 269 8.97 -22.73 -12.79
C LYS A 269 9.77 -22.66 -14.10
N ILE A 270 9.10 -22.76 -15.24
CA ILE A 270 9.76 -22.68 -16.56
C ILE A 270 10.32 -21.29 -16.82
N ASN A 271 9.55 -20.23 -16.48
CA ASN A 271 9.96 -18.85 -16.72
C ASN A 271 10.94 -18.31 -15.66
N TYR A 272 10.88 -18.85 -14.43
CA TYR A 272 11.68 -18.42 -13.29
C TYR A 272 12.34 -19.66 -12.63
N PRO A 273 13.39 -20.24 -13.25
CA PRO A 273 14.01 -21.47 -12.77
C PRO A 273 14.68 -21.32 -11.40
N ASP A 274 15.09 -20.11 -11.02
CA ASP A 274 15.65 -19.83 -9.68
C ASP A 274 14.63 -20.06 -8.55
N GLU A 275 13.33 -20.04 -8.90
CA GLU A 275 12.21 -20.27 -7.98
C GLU A 275 11.75 -21.74 -8.00
N ALA A 276 12.49 -22.64 -8.66
CA ALA A 276 12.09 -24.03 -8.86
C ALA A 276 11.84 -24.78 -7.55
N GLU A 277 12.70 -24.61 -6.55
CA GLU A 277 12.55 -25.30 -5.26
C GLU A 277 11.27 -24.89 -4.53
N VAL A 278 11.02 -23.58 -4.45
CA VAL A 278 9.81 -23.01 -3.86
C VAL A 278 8.57 -23.49 -4.63
N THR A 279 8.65 -23.50 -5.95
CA THR A 279 7.54 -23.90 -6.83
C THR A 279 7.24 -25.39 -6.72
N ASP A 280 8.26 -26.25 -6.64
CA ASP A 280 8.09 -27.69 -6.47
C ASP A 280 7.42 -28.03 -5.13
N ARG A 281 7.78 -27.30 -4.07
CA ARG A 281 7.09 -27.38 -2.78
C ARG A 281 5.62 -26.99 -2.90
N LEU A 282 5.32 -25.84 -3.52
CA LEU A 282 3.94 -25.37 -3.72
C LEU A 282 3.11 -26.39 -4.50
N ILE A 283 3.65 -26.94 -5.60
CA ILE A 283 3.01 -27.98 -6.41
C ILE A 283 2.66 -29.19 -5.55
N LYS A 284 3.62 -29.74 -4.81
CA LYS A 284 3.41 -30.91 -3.93
C LYS A 284 2.34 -30.65 -2.88
N GLU A 285 2.33 -29.47 -2.28
CA GLU A 285 1.38 -29.10 -1.23
C GLU A 285 -0.05 -28.96 -1.79
N VAL A 286 -0.21 -28.36 -2.97
CA VAL A 286 -1.49 -28.29 -3.69
C VAL A 286 -1.96 -29.68 -4.12
N GLU A 287 -1.06 -30.52 -4.64
CA GLU A 287 -1.37 -31.89 -5.04
C GLU A 287 -1.88 -32.72 -3.86
N SER A 288 -1.22 -32.62 -2.70
CA SER A 288 -1.62 -33.31 -1.47
C SER A 288 -2.88 -32.75 -0.79
N GLY A 289 -3.39 -31.60 -1.25
CA GLY A 289 -4.54 -30.92 -0.65
C GLY A 289 -4.22 -30.19 0.67
N LYS A 290 -2.94 -30.15 1.08
CA LYS A 290 -2.50 -29.42 2.28
C LYS A 290 -2.52 -27.91 2.10
N ARG A 291 -2.50 -27.43 0.85
CA ARG A 291 -2.49 -26.02 0.50
C ARG A 291 -3.71 -25.65 -0.35
N TRP A 292 -4.42 -24.64 0.10
CA TRP A 292 -5.57 -24.03 -0.59
C TRP A 292 -5.31 -22.55 -0.96
N ASN A 293 -4.18 -21.98 -0.53
CA ASN A 293 -3.76 -20.61 -0.85
C ASN A 293 -2.22 -20.56 -0.97
N VAL A 294 -1.67 -19.92 -2.00
CA VAL A 294 -0.21 -19.87 -2.23
C VAL A 294 0.53 -19.01 -1.21
N TRP A 295 -0.17 -18.04 -0.61
CA TRP A 295 0.32 -17.14 0.44
C TRP A 295 0.15 -17.71 1.86
N GLN A 296 -0.41 -18.91 1.97
CA GLN A 296 -0.57 -19.58 3.27
C GLN A 296 0.81 -19.88 3.88
N VAL A 297 1.03 -19.38 5.10
CA VAL A 297 2.15 -19.78 5.95
C VAL A 297 1.80 -21.15 6.54
N LEU A 298 2.57 -22.17 6.18
CA LEU A 298 2.47 -23.51 6.76
C LEU A 298 3.54 -23.62 7.86
N ASN A 299 3.11 -23.99 9.06
CA ASN A 299 3.99 -24.27 10.20
C ASN A 299 4.44 -25.74 10.19
#